data_AF-A0A0A3XRQ7-F1
#
_entry.id   AF-A0A0A3XRQ7-F1
#
_cell.length_a   1.000
_cell.length_b   1.000
_cell.length_c   1.000
_cell.angle_alpha   90.00
_cell.angle_beta   90.00
_cell.angle_gamma   90.00
#
_symmetry.space_group_name_H-M   'P 1'
#
loop_
_entity.id
_entity.type
_entity.pdbx_description
1 polymer ?
#
loop_
_entity_poly.entity_id
_entity_poly.type
_entity_poly.pdbx_seq_one_letter_code
_entity_poly.pdbx_strand_id
1 'polypeptide(L)'
;MRQLPCLKCGVEGCEPAHVRFASAAFGKSSGMQKKPNDAHAVPLCAGRHRLDRDAQHNRGERLFWAELGINPLLVAQRLYGQRGDLVAMRAVVLVAIAERSKQP
;
A
#
# COMPACT_ATOMS: atom_id res chain seq x y z
N MET A 1 -1.66 -5.96 8.25
CA MET A 1 -1.65 -4.49 8.09
C MET A 1 -1.48 -3.73 9.39
N ARG A 2 -2.27 -3.97 10.44
CA ARG A 2 -2.21 -3.16 11.68
C ARG A 2 -0.88 -3.20 12.45
N GLN A 3 -0.12 -4.29 12.30
CA GLN A 3 1.19 -4.51 12.93
C GLN A 3 2.37 -4.12 12.01
N LEU A 4 2.09 -3.43 10.90
CA LEU A 4 3.09 -3.02 9.94
C LEU A 4 3.25 -1.49 9.95
N PRO A 5 4.46 -0.97 9.69
CA PRO A 5 4.69 0.45 9.61
C PRO A 5 4.07 1.05 8.34
N CYS A 6 3.82 2.36 8.37
CA CYS A 6 3.21 3.09 7.27
C CYS A 6 4.17 3.17 6.07
N LEU A 7 3.70 2.78 4.87
CA LEU A 7 4.49 2.84 3.65
C LEU A 7 4.93 4.24 3.25
N LYS A 8 4.35 5.32 3.81
CA LYS A 8 4.75 6.71 3.54
C LYS A 8 5.67 7.29 4.62
N CYS A 9 5.41 7.05 5.91
CA CYS A 9 6.13 7.72 6.99
C CYS A 9 6.69 6.80 8.09
N GLY A 10 6.57 5.47 7.97
CA GLY A 10 7.20 4.51 8.88
C GLY A 10 6.55 4.35 10.26
N VAL A 11 5.60 5.21 10.62
CA VAL A 11 4.86 5.12 11.90
C VAL A 11 4.04 3.83 11.98
N GLU A 12 4.02 3.23 13.17
CA GLU A 12 3.20 2.06 13.52
C GLU A 12 1.71 2.41 13.72
N GLY A 13 0.84 1.41 13.83
CA GLY A 13 -0.61 1.66 13.98
C GLY A 13 -1.29 1.97 12.65
N CYS A 14 -1.05 1.12 11.65
CA CYS A 14 -1.62 1.27 10.32
C CYS A 14 -2.99 0.60 10.18
N GLU A 15 -3.66 0.91 9.08
CA GLU A 15 -4.87 0.25 8.63
C GLU A 15 -4.69 -0.28 7.20
N PRO A 16 -5.53 -1.24 6.77
CA PRO A 16 -5.50 -1.68 5.37
C PRO A 16 -5.97 -0.54 4.45
N ALA A 17 -5.05 -0.06 3.62
CA ALA A 17 -5.34 0.84 2.51
C ALA A 17 -5.46 0.00 1.23
N HIS A 18 -6.69 -0.20 0.74
CA HIS A 18 -6.93 -0.98 -0.46
C HIS A 18 -6.63 -0.18 -1.72
N VAL A 19 -5.77 -0.73 -2.58
CA VAL A 19 -5.49 -0.14 -3.89
C VAL A 19 -6.75 -0.17 -4.74
N ARG A 20 -7.24 0.98 -5.19
CA ARG A 20 -8.51 1.11 -5.92
C ARG A 20 -8.37 1.00 -7.43
N PHE A 21 -7.26 1.46 -8.03
CA PHE A 21 -7.10 1.39 -9.49
C PHE A 21 -6.98 -0.04 -10.06
N ALA A 22 -7.42 -0.23 -11.31
CA ALA A 22 -7.27 -1.49 -12.04
C ALA A 22 -5.85 -1.66 -12.61
N SER A 23 -5.39 -2.90 -12.75
CA SER A 23 -4.11 -3.25 -13.38
C SER A 23 -4.17 -4.65 -14.00
N ALA A 24 -3.97 -4.73 -15.32
CA ALA A 24 -3.89 -5.99 -16.04
C ALA A 24 -2.66 -6.82 -15.62
N ALA A 25 -1.51 -6.16 -15.42
CA ALA A 25 -0.26 -6.81 -15.01
C ALA A 25 -0.35 -7.54 -13.66
N PHE A 26 -1.29 -7.12 -12.80
CA PHE A 26 -1.54 -7.74 -11.49
C PHE A 26 -2.88 -8.50 -11.43
N GLY A 27 -3.51 -8.77 -12.58
CA GLY A 27 -4.81 -9.47 -12.64
C GLY A 27 -5.93 -8.78 -11.87
N LYS A 28 -5.82 -7.46 -11.65
CA LYS A 28 -6.72 -6.68 -10.80
C LYS A 28 -7.69 -5.87 -11.63
N SER A 29 -8.96 -6.28 -11.66
CA SER A 29 -10.05 -5.43 -12.14
C SER A 29 -10.58 -4.51 -11.04
N SER A 30 -11.10 -3.35 -11.43
CA SER A 30 -11.76 -2.37 -10.55
C SER A 30 -13.10 -1.94 -11.15
N GLY A 31 -14.05 -1.60 -10.29
CA GLY A 31 -15.37 -1.11 -10.68
C GLY A 31 -16.09 -0.47 -9.49
N MET A 32 -16.96 0.50 -9.78
CA MET A 32 -17.92 1.02 -8.80
C MET A 32 -18.70 -0.19 -8.25
N GLN A 33 -18.71 -0.39 -6.94
CA GLN A 33 -19.34 -1.51 -6.21
C GLN A 33 -18.54 -2.83 -6.06
N LYS A 34 -17.36 -2.98 -6.67
CA LYS A 34 -16.56 -4.18 -6.42
C LYS A 34 -15.97 -4.15 -4.99
N LYS A 35 -16.27 -5.18 -4.18
CA LYS A 35 -15.73 -5.32 -2.82
C LYS A 35 -14.19 -5.33 -2.86
N PRO A 36 -13.50 -4.51 -2.04
CA PRO A 36 -12.05 -4.56 -1.93
C PRO A 36 -11.57 -5.94 -1.51
N ASN A 37 -10.47 -6.39 -2.11
CA ASN A 37 -9.80 -7.65 -1.75
C ASN A 37 -8.55 -7.33 -0.92
N ASP A 38 -8.40 -7.99 0.23
CA ASP A 38 -7.26 -7.81 1.12
C ASP A 38 -5.91 -8.19 0.48
N ALA A 39 -5.93 -8.98 -0.59
CA ALA A 39 -4.75 -9.23 -1.43
C ALA A 39 -4.20 -7.97 -2.12
N HIS A 40 -4.99 -6.89 -2.17
CA HIS A 40 -4.63 -5.60 -2.74
C HIS A 40 -4.61 -4.49 -1.69
N ALA A 41 -4.37 -4.83 -0.42
CA ALA A 41 -4.20 -3.86 0.65
C ALA A 41 -2.72 -3.63 0.98
N VAL A 42 -2.40 -2.43 1.45
CA VAL A 42 -1.08 -2.04 1.95
C VAL A 42 -1.21 -1.26 3.27
N PRO A 43 -0.16 -1.18 4.12
CA PRO A 43 -0.25 -0.46 5.38
C PRO A 43 -0.03 1.04 5.19
N LEU A 44 -1.03 1.83 5.56
CA LEU A 44 -0.91 3.28 5.76
C LEU A 44 -1.48 3.66 7.13
N CYS A 45 -0.89 4.65 7.79
CA CYS A 45 -1.51 5.23 8.98
C CYS A 45 -2.71 6.11 8.58
N ALA A 46 -3.61 6.37 9.52
CA ALA A 46 -4.82 7.15 9.28
C ALA A 46 -4.54 8.52 8.60
N GLY A 47 -3.48 9.21 9.06
CA GLY A 47 -2.98 10.45 8.46
C GLY A 47 -2.73 10.31 6.97
N ARG A 48 -1.88 9.37 6.56
CA ARG A 48 -1.47 9.18 5.16
C ARG A 48 -2.49 8.44 4.30
N HIS A 49 -3.42 7.71 4.91
CA HIS A 49 -4.50 7.05 4.17
C HIS A 49 -5.64 8.02 3.86
N ARG A 50 -6.18 8.73 4.86
CA ARG A 50 -7.44 9.47 4.73
C ARG A 50 -7.53 10.86 5.37
N LEU A 51 -6.74 11.16 6.42
CA LEU A 51 -6.97 12.37 7.22
C LEU A 51 -6.17 13.60 6.73
N ASP A 52 -4.93 13.42 6.30
CA ASP A 52 -4.07 14.54 5.91
C ASP A 52 -4.47 15.10 4.54
N ARG A 53 -4.18 16.38 4.29
CA ARG A 53 -4.41 17.02 2.98
C ARG A 53 -3.71 16.26 1.84
N ASP A 54 -2.55 15.69 2.12
CA ASP A 54 -1.73 14.92 1.18
C ASP A 54 -1.90 13.38 1.32
N ALA A 55 -3.00 12.96 1.95
CA ALA A 55 -3.35 11.54 2.09
C ALA A 55 -3.75 10.91 0.75
N GLN A 56 -3.63 9.58 0.64
CA GLN A 56 -3.97 8.80 -0.55
C GLN A 56 -5.37 9.13 -1.09
N HIS A 57 -6.37 9.22 -0.21
CA HIS A 57 -7.75 9.55 -0.61
C HIS A 57 -7.91 10.96 -1.18
N ASN A 58 -7.07 11.91 -0.77
CA ASN A 58 -7.19 13.33 -1.12
C ASN A 58 -6.27 13.72 -2.29
N ARG A 59 -5.11 13.06 -2.42
CA ARG A 59 -4.08 13.37 -3.43
C ARG A 59 -4.38 12.77 -4.81
N GLY A 60 -5.26 11.77 -4.87
CA GLY A 60 -5.41 10.91 -6.03
C GLY A 60 -4.42 9.75 -5.96
N GLU A 61 -4.95 8.54 -5.90
CA GLU A 61 -4.20 7.34 -5.52
C GLU A 61 -2.96 7.10 -6.40
N ARG A 62 -3.09 7.17 -7.73
CA ARG A 62 -1.94 6.94 -8.65
C ARG A 62 -0.82 7.95 -8.42
N LEU A 63 -1.18 9.22 -8.24
CA LEU A 63 -0.22 10.30 -7.98
C LEU A 63 0.47 10.09 -6.63
N PHE A 64 -0.30 9.77 -5.58
CA PHE A 64 0.23 9.47 -4.25
C PHE A 64 1.31 8.39 -4.30
N TRP A 65 1.08 7.29 -5.02
CA TRP A 65 2.04 6.19 -5.13
C TRP A 65 3.24 6.52 -6.02
N ALA A 66 3.02 7.25 -7.11
CA ALA A 66 4.09 7.72 -7.99
C ALA A 66 5.04 8.68 -7.27
N GLU A 67 4.52 9.64 -6.49
CA GLU A 67 5.34 10.58 -5.68
C GLU A 67 6.16 9.87 -4.60
N LEU A 68 5.68 8.73 -4.10
CA LEU A 68 6.42 7.91 -3.16
C LEU A 68 7.45 6.99 -3.83
N GLY A 69 7.42 6.84 -5.16
CA GLY A 69 8.21 5.83 -5.88
C GLY A 69 7.93 4.41 -5.37
N ILE A 70 6.66 4.11 -5.10
CA ILE A 70 6.21 2.79 -4.62
C ILE A 70 5.19 2.24 -5.59
N ASN A 71 5.43 1.03 -6.10
CA ASN A 71 4.36 0.23 -6.73
C ASN A 71 3.52 -0.48 -5.64
N PRO A 72 2.30 -0.01 -5.33
CA PRO A 72 1.53 -0.55 -4.22
C PRO A 72 0.97 -1.95 -4.50
N LEU A 73 0.77 -2.33 -5.76
CA LEU A 73 0.28 -3.65 -6.12
C LEU A 73 1.37 -4.71 -5.96
N LEU A 74 2.62 -4.37 -6.29
CA LEU A 74 3.76 -5.25 -6.03
C LEU A 74 3.95 -5.47 -4.53
N VAL A 75 3.86 -4.39 -3.74
CA VAL A 75 3.94 -4.49 -2.28
C VAL A 75 2.78 -5.32 -1.72
N ALA A 76 1.55 -5.08 -2.16
CA ALA A 76 0.38 -5.84 -1.72
C ALA A 76 0.50 -7.34 -2.05
N GLN A 77 0.95 -7.69 -3.27
CA GLN A 77 1.18 -9.07 -3.66
C GLN A 77 2.21 -9.77 -2.77
N ARG A 78 3.34 -9.10 -2.50
CA ARG A 78 4.39 -9.62 -1.60
C ARG A 78 3.86 -9.79 -0.17
N LEU A 79 3.15 -8.80 0.36
CA LEU A 79 2.54 -8.87 1.69
C LEU A 79 1.53 -10.01 1.79
N TYR A 80 0.69 -10.17 0.78
CA TYR A 80 -0.29 -11.25 0.76
C TYR A 80 0.38 -12.62 0.70
N GLY A 81 1.48 -12.76 -0.05
CA GLY A 81 2.29 -13.98 -0.10
C GLY A 81 2.91 -14.37 1.24
N GLN A 82 3.28 -13.38 2.06
CA GLN A 82 3.89 -13.58 3.38
C GLN A 82 2.89 -13.56 4.54
N ARG A 83 1.57 -13.59 4.26
CA ARG A 83 0.54 -13.50 5.30
C ARG A 83 0.71 -14.61 6.34
N GLY A 84 0.72 -14.23 7.61
CA GLY A 84 0.96 -15.15 8.74
C GLY A 84 2.40 -15.11 9.27
N ASP A 85 3.35 -14.59 8.50
CA ASP A 85 4.73 -14.32 8.96
C ASP A 85 4.94 -12.82 9.15
N LEU A 86 4.84 -12.36 10.40
CA LEU A 86 4.99 -10.93 10.71
C LEU A 86 6.38 -10.40 10.34
N VAL A 87 7.44 -11.20 10.51
CA VAL A 87 8.81 -10.75 10.25
C VAL A 87 9.02 -10.57 8.75
N ALA A 88 8.61 -11.56 7.95
CA ALA A 88 8.67 -11.46 6.48
C ALA A 88 7.80 -10.31 5.96
N MET A 89 6.59 -10.13 6.49
CA MET A 89 5.73 -9.00 6.14
C MET A 89 6.37 -7.64 6.47
N ARG A 90 7.01 -7.51 7.64
CA ARG A 90 7.74 -6.29 8.01
C ARG A 90 8.92 -6.04 7.09
N ALA A 91 9.67 -7.08 6.72
CA ALA A 91 10.77 -6.97 5.77
C ALA A 91 10.31 -6.41 4.41
N VAL A 92 9.18 -6.90 3.88
CA VAL A 92 8.58 -6.37 2.63
C VAL A 92 8.33 -4.86 2.72
N VAL A 93 7.77 -4.39 3.84
CA VAL A 93 7.47 -2.96 4.04
C VAL A 93 8.75 -2.14 4.15
N LEU A 94 9.71 -2.58 4.97
CA LEU A 94 10.95 -1.85 5.19
C LEU A 94 11.80 -1.73 3.91
N VAL A 95 11.87 -2.81 3.12
CA VAL A 95 12.52 -2.81 1.81
C VAL A 95 11.82 -1.82 0.87
N ALA A 96 10.49 -1.86 0.79
CA ALA A 96 9.74 -0.92 -0.04
C ALA A 96 9.96 0.55 0.37
N ILE A 97 10.13 0.83 1.68
CA ILE A 97 10.47 2.16 2.19
C ILE A 97 11.90 2.56 1.79
N ALA A 98 12.85 1.65 1.89
CA ALA A 98 14.24 1.91 1.54
C ALA A 98 14.48 2.09 0.03
N GLU A 99 13.62 1.50 -0.81
CA GLU A 99 13.77 1.48 -2.27
C GLU A 99 12.99 2.58 -3.01
N ARG A 100 12.27 3.47 -2.30
CA ARG A 100 11.42 4.52 -2.90
C ARG A 100 12.10 5.37 -3.98
N SER A 101 13.40 5.62 -3.84
CA SER A 101 14.17 6.44 -4.79
C SER A 101 14.73 5.65 -5.98
N LYS A 102 14.51 4.34 -6.04
CA LYS A 102 15.09 3.41 -7.01
C LYS A 102 14.06 2.76 -7.94
N GLN A 103 12.77 3.00 -7.71
CA GLN A 103 11.71 2.52 -8.59
C GLN A 103 11.46 3.57 -9.69
N PRO A 104 11.43 3.16 -10.98
CA PRO A 104 11.38 4.06 -12.12
C PRO A 104 10.11 4.90 -12.18
#